data_AF-A0A931Y4I0-F1
#
_entry.id   AF-A0A931Y4I0-F1
#
_cell.length_a   1.000
_cell.length_b   1.000
_cell.length_c   1.000
_cell.angle_alpha   90.00
_cell.angle_beta   90.00
_cell.angle_gamma   90.00
#
_symmetry.space_group_name_H-M   'P 1'
#
loop_
_entity.id
_entity.type
_entity.pdbx_description
1 polymer ?
#
loop_
_entity_poly.entity_id
_entity_poly.type
_entity_poly.pdbx_seq_one_letter_code
_entity_poly.pdbx_strand_id
1 'polypeptide(L)'
;MPLRDCWKLSVAAVLAVHCGGAVEPSDSAETDGSTDASAETAVDAASACTFPNGVRICSETCGADFKSCEVCVQFKDVDGRKMAVGTCTTDGDKMLGARCPRCSEPGYLCAQQEIDDTLVCVNPAICETQKARGDSTRPCYWPDVTPWSGAEPIPNVGCPAAGLDLCGGGCGDACPTGTSCFGRSPSHPIGICARVFREGGGALGCRRGSFGCNTGEACFIYKVDPTQQMLANEHGFCMQVDRCISIKNVLPGGAFCTGVGGTEL
;
A
#
# COMPACT_ATOMS: atom_id res chain seq x y z
N MET A 1 2.43 -47.24 -24.15
CA MET A 1 3.61 -47.45 -23.28
C MET A 1 3.23 -47.06 -21.86
N PRO A 2 3.23 -48.02 -20.91
CA PRO A 2 2.75 -47.80 -19.55
C PRO A 2 3.92 -47.63 -18.55
N LEU A 3 3.56 -47.22 -17.32
CA LEU A 3 4.34 -47.27 -16.06
C LEU A 3 5.50 -46.27 -15.98
N ARG A 4 5.92 -45.72 -14.85
CA ARG A 4 5.56 -45.61 -13.42
C ARG A 4 6.68 -44.70 -12.86
N ASP A 5 6.45 -44.03 -11.74
CA ASP A 5 7.39 -43.81 -10.62
C ASP A 5 7.00 -42.52 -9.87
N CYS A 6 6.35 -42.63 -8.71
CA CYS A 6 6.91 -42.94 -7.38
C CYS A 6 7.50 -41.71 -6.66
N TRP A 7 6.65 -41.08 -5.85
CA TRP A 7 6.83 -40.84 -4.41
C TRP A 7 8.20 -40.32 -3.92
N LYS A 8 8.19 -39.16 -3.25
CA LYS A 8 8.48 -39.06 -1.81
C LYS A 8 8.15 -37.69 -1.23
N LEU A 9 7.22 -37.70 -0.27
CA LEU A 9 7.09 -36.71 0.79
C LEU A 9 8.38 -36.67 1.63
N SER A 10 8.77 -35.46 2.06
CA SER A 10 9.55 -35.27 3.28
C SER A 10 8.96 -34.09 4.05
N VAL A 11 8.19 -34.42 5.09
CA VAL A 11 7.80 -33.53 6.18
C VAL A 11 8.95 -33.53 7.17
N ALA A 12 9.49 -32.35 7.52
CA ALA A 12 10.40 -32.20 8.65
C ALA A 12 9.80 -31.17 9.62
N ALA A 13 9.17 -31.68 10.67
CA ALA A 13 8.77 -30.91 11.84
C ALA A 13 9.98 -30.83 12.79
N VAL A 14 10.39 -29.62 13.15
CA VAL A 14 11.38 -29.39 14.21
C VAL A 14 10.64 -28.86 15.44
N LEU A 15 10.46 -29.75 16.42
CA LEU A 15 10.08 -29.44 17.79
C LEU A 15 11.35 -29.10 18.58
N ALA A 16 11.47 -27.88 19.09
CA ALA A 16 12.45 -27.54 20.10
C ALA A 16 11.74 -27.43 21.47
N VAL A 17 11.91 -28.48 22.28
CA VAL A 17 11.64 -28.50 23.71
C VAL A 17 12.90 -27.98 24.40
N HIS A 18 12.79 -26.97 25.27
CA HIS A 18 13.82 -26.65 26.26
C HIS A 18 13.18 -26.57 27.64
N CYS A 19 13.62 -27.48 28.51
CA CYS A 19 13.36 -27.50 29.94
C CYS A 19 14.54 -26.84 30.69
N GLY A 20 14.21 -26.16 31.78
CA GLY A 20 14.89 -26.39 33.06
C GLY A 20 16.06 -25.47 33.40
N GLY A 21 15.76 -24.45 34.20
CA GLY A 21 16.74 -23.76 35.05
C GLY A 21 16.03 -23.14 36.24
N ALA A 22 15.96 -23.88 37.36
CA ALA A 22 15.48 -23.37 38.65
C ALA A 22 16.60 -22.57 39.33
N VAL A 23 16.25 -21.43 39.94
CA VAL A 23 17.15 -20.64 40.78
C VAL A 23 16.42 -20.34 42.09
N GLU A 24 17.06 -20.68 43.20
CA GLU A 24 16.60 -20.46 44.58
C GLU A 24 16.66 -18.97 44.99
N PRO A 25 15.87 -18.55 46.01
CA PRO A 25 15.71 -17.15 46.37
C PRO A 25 16.85 -16.69 47.29
N SER A 26 17.34 -15.48 47.07
CA SER A 26 18.18 -14.76 48.03
C SER A 26 17.45 -13.51 48.47
N ASP A 27 17.14 -13.48 49.76
CA ASP A 27 16.52 -12.38 50.48
C ASP A 27 17.45 -11.17 50.63
N SER A 28 16.80 -10.01 50.70
CA SER A 28 17.21 -8.77 51.37
C SER A 28 18.32 -7.91 50.75
N ALA A 29 17.91 -6.81 50.11
CA ALA A 29 18.40 -5.48 50.42
C ALA A 29 17.45 -4.40 49.87
N GLU A 30 16.94 -3.56 50.76
CA GLU A 30 16.21 -2.34 50.47
C GLU A 30 17.04 -1.42 49.56
N THR A 31 16.44 -0.92 48.49
CA THR A 31 16.92 0.28 47.79
C THR A 31 15.72 0.99 47.18
N ASP A 32 15.33 2.11 47.81
CA ASP A 32 14.44 3.10 47.24
C ASP A 32 15.09 3.68 45.97
N GLY A 33 14.60 3.25 44.82
CA GLY A 33 15.09 3.65 43.51
C GLY A 33 13.94 3.66 42.51
N SER A 34 13.19 4.77 42.53
CA SER A 34 12.20 5.15 41.52
C SER A 34 12.65 4.74 40.11
N THR A 35 11.97 3.75 39.53
CA THR A 35 12.15 3.34 38.13
C THR A 35 10.82 3.46 37.41
N ASP A 36 10.82 4.41 36.48
CA ASP A 36 10.10 4.43 35.21
C ASP A 36 8.97 3.41 35.03
N ALA A 37 7.74 3.89 35.25
CA ALA A 37 6.64 3.47 34.42
C ALA A 37 6.86 4.10 33.04
N SER A 38 7.70 3.47 32.21
CA SER A 38 7.52 3.55 30.76
C SER A 38 6.18 2.87 30.47
N ALA A 39 5.11 3.65 30.59
CA ALA A 39 3.85 3.34 29.97
C ALA A 39 4.14 3.27 28.46
N GLU A 40 4.37 2.06 27.96
CA GLU A 40 3.96 1.76 26.60
C GLU A 40 2.47 2.11 26.57
N THR A 41 2.17 3.29 26.03
CA THR A 41 0.83 3.67 25.65
C THR A 41 0.41 2.62 24.64
N ALA A 42 -0.16 1.52 25.11
CA ALA A 42 -1.06 0.71 24.33
C ALA A 42 -2.18 1.67 23.96
N VAL A 43 -1.97 2.38 22.85
CA VAL A 43 -2.99 3.21 22.23
C VAL A 43 -4.14 2.24 22.09
N ASP A 44 -5.24 2.59 22.74
CA ASP A 44 -6.46 1.82 22.79
C ASP A 44 -7.04 1.86 21.36
N ALA A 45 -6.39 1.13 20.45
CA ALA A 45 -6.58 1.22 18.99
C ALA A 45 -7.95 0.66 18.59
N ALA A 46 -8.60 -0.03 19.53
CA ALA A 46 -9.99 -0.45 19.44
C ALA A 46 -11.00 0.68 19.74
N SER A 47 -10.60 1.75 20.44
CA SER A 47 -11.47 2.87 20.86
C SER A 47 -11.20 4.19 20.13
N ALA A 48 -10.06 4.34 19.45
CA ALA A 48 -9.77 5.54 18.65
C ALA A 48 -10.50 5.50 17.28
N CYS A 49 -11.77 5.93 17.27
CA CYS A 49 -12.58 6.08 16.04
C CYS A 49 -12.35 7.41 15.33
N THR A 50 -11.28 8.11 15.72
CA THR A 50 -10.77 9.33 15.10
C THR A 50 -9.26 9.23 15.02
N PHE A 51 -8.71 9.44 13.83
CA PHE A 51 -7.28 9.48 13.60
C PHE A 51 -6.68 10.79 14.15
N PRO A 52 -5.35 10.85 14.42
CA PRO A 52 -4.69 12.06 14.91
C PRO A 52 -4.86 13.31 14.01
N ASN A 53 -5.12 13.12 12.71
CA ASN A 53 -5.42 14.19 11.77
C ASN A 53 -6.91 14.63 11.78
N GLY A 54 -7.69 14.15 12.75
CA GLY A 54 -9.09 14.51 12.97
C GLY A 54 -10.09 13.78 12.08
N VAL A 55 -9.64 12.81 11.28
CA VAL A 55 -10.57 12.07 10.41
C VAL A 55 -11.24 10.94 11.16
N ARG A 56 -12.55 10.79 10.97
CA ARG A 56 -13.36 9.78 11.63
C ARG A 56 -13.46 8.48 10.85
N ILE A 57 -13.38 7.40 11.61
CA ILE A 57 -13.55 6.03 11.18
C ILE A 57 -15.01 5.63 11.37
N CYS A 58 -15.60 4.94 10.40
CA CYS A 58 -16.88 4.27 10.59
C CYS A 58 -16.67 2.76 10.62
N SER A 59 -16.94 2.17 11.79
CA SER A 59 -16.95 0.74 12.02
C SER A 59 -18.02 0.41 13.06
N GLU A 60 -18.55 -0.81 13.05
CA GLU A 60 -19.53 -1.25 14.05
C GLU A 60 -18.98 -1.17 15.48
N THR A 61 -17.67 -1.32 15.66
CA THR A 61 -17.04 -1.20 16.98
C THR A 61 -16.85 0.25 17.43
N CYS A 62 -17.14 1.24 16.57
CA CYS A 62 -16.99 2.67 16.88
C CYS A 62 -18.18 3.28 17.62
N GLY A 63 -19.18 2.48 17.99
CA GLY A 63 -20.23 2.87 18.91
C GLY A 63 -20.97 4.15 18.52
N ALA A 64 -20.90 5.19 19.35
CA ALA A 64 -21.61 6.46 19.13
C ALA A 64 -21.01 7.30 17.99
N ASP A 65 -19.70 7.24 17.77
CA ASP A 65 -19.02 8.00 16.71
C ASP A 65 -19.47 7.53 15.32
N PHE A 66 -19.79 6.24 15.19
CA PHE A 66 -20.42 5.67 13.99
C PHE A 66 -21.74 6.37 13.63
N LYS A 67 -22.55 6.76 14.63
CA LYS A 67 -23.86 7.42 14.40
C LYS A 67 -23.74 8.87 13.93
N SER A 68 -22.58 9.49 14.12
CA SER A 68 -22.28 10.85 13.66
C SER A 68 -21.78 10.91 12.20
N CYS A 69 -21.62 9.74 11.58
CA CYS A 69 -21.15 9.57 10.22
C CYS A 69 -22.34 9.66 9.25
N GLU A 70 -22.41 10.74 8.45
CA GLU A 70 -23.52 10.92 7.50
C GLU A 70 -23.53 9.83 6.42
N VAL A 71 -22.37 9.55 5.81
CA VAL A 71 -22.16 8.42 4.92
C VAL A 71 -20.83 7.75 5.26
N CYS A 72 -20.86 6.43 5.37
CA CYS A 72 -19.69 5.60 5.61
C CYS A 72 -19.20 4.99 4.30
N VAL A 73 -18.04 5.45 3.82
CA VAL A 73 -17.38 4.88 2.63
C VAL A 73 -16.68 3.60 3.04
N GLN A 74 -17.25 2.49 2.60
CA GLN A 74 -16.69 1.16 2.82
C GLN A 74 -15.67 0.80 1.74
N PHE A 75 -14.73 -0.05 2.14
CA PHE A 75 -13.68 -0.58 1.29
C PHE A 75 -13.82 -2.10 1.22
N LYS A 76 -13.17 -2.72 0.22
CA LYS A 76 -13.16 -4.17 0.03
C LYS A 76 -11.78 -4.68 -0.35
N ASP A 77 -11.55 -5.97 -0.12
CA ASP A 77 -10.38 -6.69 -0.64
C ASP A 77 -10.55 -7.06 -2.13
N VAL A 78 -9.49 -7.61 -2.74
CA VAL A 78 -9.51 -8.14 -4.12
C VAL A 78 -10.49 -9.27 -4.38
N ASP A 79 -10.90 -10.00 -3.34
CA ASP A 79 -11.91 -11.06 -3.44
C ASP A 79 -13.35 -10.49 -3.32
N GLY A 80 -13.48 -9.16 -3.17
CA GLY A 80 -14.75 -8.46 -3.02
C GLY A 80 -15.33 -8.51 -1.60
N ARG A 81 -14.57 -8.97 -0.61
CA ARG A 81 -15.01 -8.99 0.79
C ARG A 81 -14.96 -7.58 1.35
N LYS A 82 -16.10 -7.12 1.88
CA LYS A 82 -16.20 -5.84 2.57
C LYS A 82 -15.34 -5.86 3.82
N MET A 83 -14.60 -4.79 4.02
CA MET A 83 -13.79 -4.63 5.22
C MET A 83 -14.65 -4.12 6.38
N ALA A 84 -14.22 -4.40 7.61
CA ALA A 84 -14.98 -4.03 8.81
C ALA A 84 -14.94 -2.53 9.17
N VAL A 85 -14.20 -1.73 8.40
CA VAL A 85 -13.88 -0.33 8.68
C VAL A 85 -13.90 0.46 7.39
N GLY A 86 -14.63 1.57 7.42
CA GLY A 86 -14.69 2.59 6.39
C GLY A 86 -14.34 3.97 6.92
N THR A 87 -14.58 4.99 6.09
CA THR A 87 -14.32 6.40 6.41
C THR A 87 -15.58 7.24 6.27
N CYS A 88 -15.77 8.24 7.13
CA CYS A 88 -16.90 9.16 7.02
C CYS A 88 -16.74 10.16 5.86
N THR A 89 -17.77 10.32 5.02
CA THR A 89 -17.75 11.19 3.81
C THR A 89 -17.66 12.67 4.09
N THR A 90 -18.15 13.16 5.23
CA THR A 90 -17.92 14.54 5.67
C THR A 90 -16.42 14.82 5.88
N ASP A 91 -15.64 13.76 6.06
CA ASP A 91 -14.18 13.76 6.08
C ASP A 91 -13.59 13.15 4.78
N GLY A 92 -14.45 12.79 3.83
CA GLY A 92 -14.13 12.11 2.58
C GLY A 92 -13.25 12.95 1.67
N ASP A 93 -13.47 14.26 1.61
CA ASP A 93 -12.57 15.18 0.90
C ASP A 93 -11.16 15.23 1.52
N LYS A 94 -11.03 14.83 2.80
CA LYS A 94 -9.75 14.79 3.53
C LYS A 94 -9.08 13.41 3.48
N MET A 95 -9.74 12.38 2.96
CA MET A 95 -9.25 10.99 3.03
C MET A 95 -9.35 10.18 1.75
N LEU A 96 -10.31 10.47 0.89
CA LEU A 96 -10.38 9.93 -0.45
C LEU A 96 -9.54 10.85 -1.31
N GLY A 97 -8.26 10.51 -1.38
CA GLY A 97 -7.32 11.23 -2.21
C GLY A 97 -7.55 10.97 -3.70
N ALA A 98 -6.57 11.37 -4.50
CA ALA A 98 -6.52 10.99 -5.89
C ALA A 98 -6.63 9.46 -6.06
N ARG A 99 -7.09 9.02 -7.24
CA ARG A 99 -7.08 7.58 -7.57
C ARG A 99 -5.66 7.05 -7.55
N CYS A 100 -5.44 5.90 -6.93
CA CYS A 100 -4.18 5.19 -7.03
C CYS A 100 -3.81 4.92 -8.49
N PRO A 101 -2.53 5.02 -8.87
CA PRO A 101 -1.33 5.08 -8.01
C PRO A 101 -0.89 6.50 -7.54
N ARG A 102 -1.78 7.50 -7.56
CA ARG A 102 -1.45 8.94 -7.42
C ARG A 102 -1.45 9.48 -5.99
N CYS A 103 -0.85 8.78 -5.05
CA CYS A 103 -0.89 9.25 -3.68
C CYS A 103 0.10 10.40 -3.47
N SER A 104 -0.43 11.63 -3.31
CA SER A 104 0.35 12.87 -3.27
C SER A 104 1.19 13.02 -2.01
N GLU A 105 0.76 12.41 -0.92
CA GLU A 105 1.43 12.48 0.37
C GLU A 105 2.27 11.22 0.62
N PRO A 106 3.52 11.37 1.10
CA PRO A 106 4.34 10.23 1.51
C PRO A 106 3.61 9.34 2.52
N GLY A 107 3.68 8.03 2.32
CA GLY A 107 3.10 7.05 3.23
C GLY A 107 1.62 6.76 3.02
N TYR A 108 0.93 7.45 2.11
CA TYR A 108 -0.45 7.08 1.76
C TYR A 108 -0.47 5.73 1.06
N LEU A 109 -1.50 4.96 1.39
CA LEU A 109 -1.76 3.63 0.86
C LEU A 109 -2.96 3.69 -0.09
N CYS A 110 -3.26 2.57 -0.71
CA CYS A 110 -4.36 2.41 -1.64
C CYS A 110 -5.36 1.41 -1.07
N ALA A 111 -6.65 1.73 -1.11
CA ALA A 111 -7.71 0.79 -0.76
C ALA A 111 -8.79 0.79 -1.85
N GLN A 112 -9.43 -0.36 -2.07
CA GLN A 112 -10.45 -0.49 -3.10
C GLN A 112 -11.82 -0.10 -2.53
N GLN A 113 -12.48 0.88 -3.13
CA GLN A 113 -13.82 1.29 -2.70
C GLN A 113 -14.84 0.21 -3.02
N GLU A 114 -15.81 0.01 -2.13
CA GLU A 114 -16.87 -0.96 -2.34
C GLU A 114 -17.75 -0.58 -3.54
N ILE A 115 -18.07 0.70 -3.66
CA ILE A 115 -19.13 1.24 -4.53
C ILE A 115 -18.83 1.12 -6.03
N ASP A 116 -17.58 1.32 -6.44
CA ASP A 116 -17.21 1.43 -7.85
C ASP A 116 -15.90 0.71 -8.22
N ASP A 117 -15.40 -0.13 -7.31
CA ASP A 117 -14.18 -0.91 -7.48
C ASP A 117 -12.91 -0.06 -7.68
N THR A 118 -12.95 1.25 -7.42
CA THR A 118 -11.79 2.11 -7.63
C THR A 118 -10.78 2.01 -6.49
N LEU A 119 -9.50 1.86 -6.83
CA LEU A 119 -8.42 2.08 -5.87
C LEU A 119 -8.21 3.58 -5.64
N VAL A 120 -8.36 4.00 -4.39
CA VAL A 120 -8.22 5.38 -3.94
C VAL A 120 -7.12 5.48 -2.90
N CYS A 121 -6.42 6.61 -2.88
CA CYS A 121 -5.44 6.87 -1.85
C CYS A 121 -6.14 7.07 -0.51
N VAL A 122 -5.66 6.37 0.51
CA VAL A 122 -6.16 6.39 1.87
C VAL A 122 -5.03 6.67 2.85
N ASN A 123 -5.38 7.29 3.97
CA ASN A 123 -4.45 7.47 5.07
C ASN A 123 -4.00 6.09 5.60
N PRO A 124 -2.70 5.87 5.86
CA PRO A 124 -2.20 4.57 6.32
C PRO A 124 -2.84 4.09 7.61
N ALA A 125 -3.33 5.00 8.45
CA ALA A 125 -4.00 4.65 9.68
C ALA A 125 -5.28 3.83 9.45
N ILE A 126 -5.98 3.97 8.31
CA ILE A 126 -7.10 3.08 7.93
C ILE A 126 -6.61 1.63 7.85
N CYS A 127 -5.50 1.42 7.13
CA CYS A 127 -4.93 0.11 6.91
C CYS A 127 -4.35 -0.48 8.21
N GLU A 128 -3.75 0.35 9.06
CA GLU A 128 -3.26 -0.04 10.38
C GLU A 128 -4.40 -0.46 11.31
N THR A 129 -5.51 0.29 11.36
CA THR A 129 -6.69 -0.08 12.15
C THR A 129 -7.28 -1.40 11.67
N GLN A 130 -7.33 -1.63 10.37
CA GLN A 130 -7.81 -2.90 9.80
C GLN A 130 -6.92 -4.07 10.19
N LYS A 131 -5.61 -3.90 10.05
CA LYS A 131 -4.63 -4.90 10.48
C LYS A 131 -4.74 -5.18 11.98
N ALA A 132 -4.89 -4.16 12.82
CA ALA A 132 -5.03 -4.30 14.27
C ALA A 132 -6.27 -5.09 14.68
N ARG A 133 -7.33 -5.08 13.87
CA ARG A 133 -8.56 -5.84 14.08
C ARG A 133 -8.46 -7.31 13.66
N GLY A 134 -7.28 -7.74 13.20
CA GLY A 134 -7.07 -9.10 12.71
C GLY A 134 -7.76 -9.37 11.38
N ASP A 135 -8.13 -8.31 10.64
CA ASP A 135 -8.62 -8.47 9.28
C ASP A 135 -7.45 -8.89 8.38
N SER A 136 -7.29 -10.21 8.27
CA SER A 136 -6.22 -10.85 7.49
C SER A 136 -6.44 -10.73 5.99
N THR A 137 -7.60 -10.24 5.56
CA THR A 137 -7.91 -10.03 4.15
C THR A 137 -7.31 -8.71 3.70
N ARG A 138 -5.99 -8.77 3.41
CA ARG A 138 -5.10 -7.64 3.07
C ARG A 138 -5.77 -6.65 2.10
N PRO A 139 -6.34 -5.56 2.60
CA PRO A 139 -7.19 -4.70 1.77
C PRO A 139 -6.44 -3.50 1.19
N CYS A 140 -5.24 -3.28 1.72
CA CYS A 140 -4.44 -2.13 1.39
C CYS A 140 -3.27 -2.52 0.53
N TYR A 141 -2.94 -1.61 -0.37
CA TYR A 141 -1.83 -1.72 -1.29
C TYR A 141 -0.94 -0.51 -1.10
N TRP A 142 0.34 -0.70 -1.37
CA TRP A 142 1.21 0.40 -1.68
C TRP A 142 0.76 1.09 -2.98
N PRO A 143 1.14 2.36 -3.23
CA PRO A 143 0.83 3.06 -4.46
C PRO A 143 1.22 2.36 -5.76
N ASP A 144 2.17 1.43 -5.76
CA ASP A 144 2.52 0.60 -6.93
C ASP A 144 1.60 -0.64 -7.10
N VAL A 145 0.59 -0.78 -6.25
CA VAL A 145 -0.36 -1.90 -6.18
C VAL A 145 0.23 -3.19 -5.59
N THR A 146 1.41 -3.12 -4.97
CA THR A 146 1.92 -4.23 -4.14
C THR A 146 1.12 -4.32 -2.85
N PRO A 147 0.72 -5.52 -2.37
CA PRO A 147 0.00 -5.65 -1.11
C PRO A 147 0.79 -5.06 0.05
N TRP A 148 0.09 -4.31 0.89
CA TRP A 148 0.63 -3.77 2.12
C TRP A 148 0.44 -4.78 3.25
N SER A 149 1.52 -5.22 3.88
CA SER A 149 1.46 -6.12 5.05
C SER A 149 1.76 -5.43 6.37
N GLY A 150 2.24 -4.19 6.36
CA GLY A 150 2.51 -3.40 7.56
C GLY A 150 3.49 -2.27 7.31
N ALA A 151 4.04 -1.74 8.40
CA ALA A 151 5.03 -0.67 8.38
C ALA A 151 6.42 -1.14 7.84
N GLU A 152 6.46 -1.91 6.76
CA GLU A 152 7.71 -2.21 6.08
C GLU A 152 8.30 -0.90 5.56
N PRO A 153 9.52 -0.52 6.00
CA PRO A 153 10.13 0.71 5.53
C PRO A 153 10.47 0.57 4.04
N ILE A 154 10.17 1.62 3.27
CA ILE A 154 10.62 1.71 1.88
C ILE A 154 12.15 1.90 1.90
N PRO A 155 12.94 1.00 1.29
CA PRO A 155 14.39 1.08 1.36
C PRO A 155 14.92 2.30 0.59
N ASN A 156 16.03 2.87 1.07
CA ASN A 156 16.78 3.86 0.32
C ASN A 156 17.79 3.14 -0.59
N VAL A 157 17.67 3.31 -1.90
CA VAL A 157 18.43 2.55 -2.91
C VAL A 157 19.29 3.42 -3.82
N GLY A 158 19.40 4.72 -3.52
CA GLY A 158 20.09 5.69 -4.38
C GLY A 158 19.26 6.10 -5.60
N CYS A 159 19.46 7.34 -6.07
CA CYS A 159 18.66 7.86 -7.18
C CYS A 159 19.30 7.59 -8.55
N PRO A 160 18.64 6.86 -9.46
CA PRO A 160 19.18 6.61 -10.79
C PRO A 160 19.07 7.86 -11.68
N ALA A 161 20.06 8.06 -12.54
CA ALA A 161 19.99 9.07 -13.60
C ALA A 161 19.11 8.57 -14.75
N ALA A 162 17.80 8.82 -14.67
CA ALA A 162 16.83 8.36 -15.67
C ALA A 162 16.35 9.44 -16.66
N GLY A 163 16.86 10.67 -16.52
CA GLY A 163 16.39 11.84 -17.28
C GLY A 163 14.97 12.28 -16.93
N LEU A 164 14.42 11.80 -15.82
CA LEU A 164 13.08 12.09 -15.31
C LEU A 164 13.18 12.62 -13.88
N ASP A 165 12.18 13.37 -13.46
CA ASP A 165 12.02 13.73 -12.06
C ASP A 165 11.52 12.48 -11.30
N LEU A 166 12.29 12.07 -10.30
CA LEU A 166 12.03 10.89 -9.48
C LEU A 166 11.85 11.30 -8.02
N CYS A 167 11.20 10.44 -7.24
CA CYS A 167 10.90 10.70 -5.83
C CYS A 167 11.04 9.43 -4.99
N GLY A 168 11.35 9.57 -3.71
CA GLY A 168 11.57 8.44 -2.80
C GLY A 168 12.87 7.67 -3.08
N GLY A 169 13.14 6.66 -2.25
CA GLY A 169 14.23 5.71 -2.50
C GLY A 169 15.63 6.32 -2.60
N GLY A 170 15.84 7.55 -2.13
CA GLY A 170 17.08 8.31 -2.29
C GLY A 170 17.04 9.43 -3.33
N CYS A 171 15.94 9.61 -4.06
CA CYS A 171 15.70 10.69 -5.03
C CYS A 171 15.15 11.99 -4.42
N GLY A 172 15.08 12.08 -3.08
CA GLY A 172 14.32 13.11 -2.37
C GLY A 172 12.82 12.80 -2.35
N ASP A 173 12.10 13.25 -1.32
CA ASP A 173 10.71 12.86 -1.12
C ASP A 173 9.69 13.75 -1.85
N ALA A 174 10.08 14.95 -2.23
CA ALA A 174 9.19 15.93 -2.85
C ALA A 174 9.35 15.93 -4.36
N CYS A 175 8.24 15.81 -5.07
CA CYS A 175 8.19 16.09 -6.49
C CYS A 175 8.13 17.60 -6.77
N PRO A 176 8.56 18.06 -7.97
CA PRO A 176 8.41 19.45 -8.37
C PRO A 176 6.97 19.95 -8.25
N THR A 177 6.80 21.25 -7.99
CA THR A 177 5.48 21.87 -7.85
C THR A 177 4.55 21.51 -9.03
N GLY A 178 3.33 21.06 -8.71
CA GLY A 178 2.34 20.65 -9.71
C GLY A 178 2.49 19.21 -10.22
N THR A 179 3.36 18.41 -9.61
CA THR A 179 3.48 16.96 -9.86
C THR A 179 3.25 16.16 -8.58
N SER A 180 2.86 14.90 -8.74
CA SER A 180 2.72 13.95 -7.63
C SER A 180 3.71 12.80 -7.82
N CYS A 181 4.06 12.15 -6.72
CA CYS A 181 4.92 10.98 -6.72
C CYS A 181 4.10 9.72 -6.96
N PHE A 182 4.41 8.95 -7.99
CA PHE A 182 3.66 7.74 -8.36
C PHE A 182 4.41 6.49 -7.94
N GLY A 183 3.68 5.50 -7.41
CA GLY A 183 4.12 4.11 -7.36
C GLY A 183 5.36 3.82 -6.53
N ARG A 184 5.26 4.05 -5.22
CA ARG A 184 6.30 3.70 -4.25
C ARG A 184 5.87 2.52 -3.39
N SER A 185 6.80 1.62 -3.11
CA SER A 185 6.65 0.52 -2.16
C SER A 185 8.02 -0.01 -1.73
N PRO A 186 8.09 -0.95 -0.78
CA PRO A 186 9.33 -1.65 -0.45
C PRO A 186 9.99 -2.34 -1.66
N SER A 187 9.22 -2.87 -2.61
CA SER A 187 9.73 -3.50 -3.84
C SER A 187 10.02 -2.52 -4.97
N HIS A 188 9.37 -1.35 -4.96
CA HIS A 188 9.58 -0.24 -5.90
C HIS A 188 9.87 1.04 -5.12
N PRO A 189 11.07 1.18 -4.55
CA PRO A 189 11.38 2.28 -3.61
C PRO A 189 11.40 3.67 -4.26
N ILE A 190 11.58 3.72 -5.58
CA ILE A 190 11.64 4.94 -6.38
C ILE A 190 10.32 5.12 -7.12
N GLY A 191 9.68 6.25 -6.87
CA GLY A 191 8.52 6.72 -7.61
C GLY A 191 8.88 7.67 -8.74
N ILE A 192 7.90 7.93 -9.61
CA ILE A 192 8.04 8.83 -10.75
C ILE A 192 7.23 10.11 -10.47
N CYS A 193 7.84 11.28 -10.63
CA CYS A 193 7.12 12.54 -10.55
C CYS A 193 6.43 12.83 -11.88
N ALA A 194 5.10 12.87 -11.87
CA ALA A 194 4.32 13.18 -13.07
C ALA A 194 3.23 14.20 -12.77
N ARG A 195 2.91 15.02 -13.78
CA ARG A 195 1.84 16.02 -13.69
C ARG A 195 0.47 15.35 -13.75
N VAL A 196 -0.45 15.84 -12.94
CA VAL A 196 -1.85 15.44 -13.01
C VAL A 196 -2.55 16.32 -14.04
N PHE A 197 -2.40 16.00 -15.32
CA PHE A 197 -3.16 16.65 -16.38
C PHE A 197 -4.60 16.12 -16.39
N ARG A 198 -5.46 16.69 -15.54
CA ARG A 198 -6.95 16.77 -15.57
C ARG A 198 -7.56 16.56 -14.19
N GLU A 199 -7.85 17.67 -13.54
CA GLU A 199 -8.90 17.75 -12.51
C GLU A 199 -10.24 17.68 -13.25
N GLY A 200 -10.82 16.49 -13.34
CA GLY A 200 -12.14 16.28 -13.96
C GLY A 200 -12.11 15.35 -15.18
N GLY A 201 -12.47 14.09 -14.96
CA GLY A 201 -12.88 13.16 -16.03
C GLY A 201 -11.74 12.51 -16.83
N GLY A 202 -11.38 11.29 -16.40
CA GLY A 202 -10.85 10.17 -17.19
C GLY A 202 -9.79 10.47 -18.27
N ALA A 203 -8.55 10.02 -18.02
CA ALA A 203 -7.56 9.53 -19.03
C ALA A 203 -6.08 9.65 -18.57
N LEU A 204 -5.77 9.60 -17.26
CA LEU A 204 -4.39 9.32 -16.83
C LEU A 204 -4.19 7.89 -16.35
N GLY A 205 -5.28 7.19 -16.02
CA GLY A 205 -5.25 5.76 -15.76
C GLY A 205 -5.25 5.01 -17.09
N CYS A 206 -4.32 4.09 -17.26
CA CYS A 206 -4.31 3.18 -18.39
C CYS A 206 -4.32 1.74 -17.89
N ARG A 207 -4.80 0.84 -18.74
CA ARG A 207 -4.81 -0.59 -18.45
C ARG A 207 -3.93 -1.32 -19.45
N ARG A 208 -3.19 -2.32 -18.98
CA ARG A 208 -2.39 -3.18 -19.86
C ARG A 208 -3.30 -3.85 -20.87
N GLY A 209 -2.91 -3.83 -22.14
CA GLY A 209 -3.69 -4.46 -23.21
C GLY A 209 -4.98 -3.72 -23.60
N SER A 210 -5.25 -2.54 -23.05
CA SER A 210 -6.39 -1.69 -23.42
C SER A 210 -5.93 -0.34 -23.97
N PHE A 211 -6.86 0.37 -24.63
CA PHE A 211 -6.67 1.76 -25.02
C PHE A 211 -6.78 2.66 -23.78
N GLY A 212 -5.85 3.61 -23.62
CA GLY A 212 -5.87 4.54 -22.50
C GLY A 212 -4.91 5.72 -22.62
N CYS A 213 -3.81 5.56 -23.37
CA CYS A 213 -2.83 6.63 -23.60
C CYS A 213 -2.92 7.19 -25.02
N ASN A 214 -2.56 8.46 -25.19
CA ASN A 214 -2.57 9.11 -26.49
C ASN A 214 -1.42 8.60 -27.37
N THR A 215 -1.48 8.91 -28.67
CA THR A 215 -0.35 8.65 -29.58
C THR A 215 0.92 9.31 -29.06
N GLY A 216 2.02 8.56 -29.01
CA GLY A 216 3.30 9.01 -28.45
C GLY A 216 3.47 8.75 -26.94
N GLU A 217 2.43 8.22 -26.30
CA GLU A 217 2.46 7.80 -24.90
C GLU A 217 2.40 6.27 -24.77
N ALA A 218 2.94 5.76 -23.66
CA ALA A 218 2.87 4.38 -23.24
C ALA A 218 2.21 4.30 -21.86
N CYS A 219 1.53 3.19 -21.62
CA CYS A 219 1.02 2.81 -20.32
C CYS A 219 2.16 2.21 -19.48
N PHE A 220 2.55 2.92 -18.43
CA PHE A 220 3.53 2.49 -17.45
C PHE A 220 2.84 1.75 -16.29
N ILE A 221 3.35 0.56 -15.97
CA ILE A 221 2.79 -0.32 -14.93
C ILE A 221 3.93 -0.98 -14.16
N TYR A 222 3.92 -0.92 -12.84
CA TYR A 222 4.92 -1.60 -12.01
C TYR A 222 4.81 -3.12 -12.12
N LYS A 223 5.95 -3.81 -12.07
CA LYS A 223 6.02 -5.28 -12.02
C LYS A 223 5.87 -5.74 -10.58
N VAL A 224 4.69 -6.19 -10.21
CA VAL A 224 4.40 -6.69 -8.86
C VAL A 224 4.38 -8.21 -8.84
N ASP A 225 4.08 -8.80 -7.67
CA ASP A 225 3.87 -10.25 -7.56
C ASP A 225 2.85 -10.75 -8.60
N PRO A 226 3.07 -11.91 -9.27
CA PRO A 226 2.18 -12.41 -10.31
C PRO A 226 0.71 -12.53 -9.89
N THR A 227 0.42 -12.83 -8.62
CA THR A 227 -0.96 -12.92 -8.11
C THR A 227 -1.68 -11.57 -8.09
N GLN A 228 -0.92 -10.48 -8.03
CA GLN A 228 -1.41 -9.10 -7.95
C GLN A 228 -1.26 -8.34 -9.26
N GLN A 229 -0.51 -8.91 -10.23
CA GLN A 229 -0.22 -8.24 -11.48
C GLN A 229 -1.49 -7.92 -12.28
N MET A 230 -2.55 -8.73 -12.16
CA MET A 230 -3.83 -8.41 -12.80
C MET A 230 -4.42 -7.10 -12.28
N LEU A 231 -4.40 -6.88 -10.96
CA LEU A 231 -4.85 -5.62 -10.37
C LEU A 231 -3.93 -4.46 -10.79
N ALA A 232 -2.61 -4.63 -10.68
CA ALA A 232 -1.66 -3.61 -11.13
C ALA A 232 -1.85 -3.23 -12.62
N ASN A 233 -2.20 -4.22 -13.47
CA ASN A 233 -2.48 -4.00 -14.88
C ASN A 233 -3.69 -3.10 -15.13
N GLU A 234 -4.58 -2.90 -14.16
CA GLU A 234 -5.73 -1.98 -14.28
C GLU A 234 -5.45 -0.55 -13.82
N HIS A 235 -4.29 -0.34 -13.18
CA HIS A 235 -3.93 0.89 -12.47
C HIS A 235 -2.59 1.48 -12.95
N GLY A 236 -2.32 1.38 -14.25
CA GLY A 236 -1.19 2.06 -14.88
C GLY A 236 -1.40 3.56 -15.04
N PHE A 237 -0.35 4.26 -15.44
CA PHE A 237 -0.45 5.65 -15.87
C PHE A 237 0.25 5.93 -17.19
N CYS A 238 -0.25 6.92 -17.93
CA CYS A 238 0.31 7.30 -19.22
C CYS A 238 1.54 8.21 -19.06
N MET A 239 2.59 7.92 -19.82
CA MET A 239 3.78 8.75 -19.94
C MET A 239 4.37 8.67 -21.35
N GLN A 240 5.28 9.57 -21.72
CA GLN A 240 5.92 9.53 -23.04
C GLN A 240 6.67 8.20 -23.27
N VAL A 241 6.61 7.65 -24.49
CA VAL A 241 7.17 6.32 -24.83
C VAL A 241 8.67 6.22 -24.50
N ASP A 242 9.46 7.20 -24.92
CA ASP A 242 10.91 7.27 -24.68
C ASP A 242 11.23 7.29 -23.18
N ARG A 243 10.44 8.03 -22.40
CA ARG A 243 10.54 8.09 -20.94
C ARG A 243 10.20 6.77 -20.29
N CYS A 244 9.13 6.12 -20.75
CA CYS A 244 8.73 4.79 -20.28
C CYS A 244 9.86 3.77 -20.50
N ILE A 245 10.43 3.72 -21.71
CA ILE A 245 11.52 2.80 -22.05
C ILE A 245 12.78 3.09 -21.24
N SER A 246 13.11 4.38 -21.02
CA SER A 246 14.25 4.77 -20.19
C SER A 246 14.09 4.28 -18.75
N ILE A 247 12.93 4.55 -18.14
CA ILE A 247 12.72 4.33 -16.71
C ILE A 247 12.52 2.84 -16.36
N LYS A 248 11.86 2.04 -17.21
CA LYS A 248 11.62 0.61 -16.95
C LYS A 248 12.90 -0.21 -16.74
N ASN A 249 14.02 0.23 -17.33
CA ASN A 249 15.31 -0.47 -17.29
C ASN A 249 16.16 -0.13 -16.06
N VAL A 250 15.82 0.94 -15.34
CA VAL A 250 16.61 1.43 -14.21
C VAL A 250 15.86 1.39 -12.88
N LEU A 251 14.55 1.18 -12.90
CA LEU A 251 13.76 1.04 -11.68
C LEU A 251 13.98 -0.34 -11.02
N PRO A 252 14.33 -0.39 -9.72
CA PRO A 252 14.27 -1.61 -8.94
C PRO A 252 12.84 -2.19 -8.95
N GLY A 253 12.71 -3.52 -8.97
CA GLY A 253 11.42 -4.21 -9.13
C GLY A 253 10.91 -4.26 -10.58
N GLY A 254 11.27 -3.25 -11.38
CA GLY A 254 10.99 -3.19 -12.81
C GLY A 254 9.57 -2.74 -13.15
N ALA A 255 9.31 -2.62 -14.45
CA ALA A 255 8.01 -2.17 -14.96
C ALA A 255 7.71 -2.73 -16.35
N PHE A 256 6.46 -2.59 -16.76
CA PHE A 256 5.97 -2.76 -18.12
C PHE A 256 5.70 -1.40 -18.76
N CYS A 257 5.99 -1.32 -20.06
CA CYS A 257 5.62 -0.20 -20.92
C CYS A 257 4.79 -0.74 -22.06
N THR A 258 3.54 -0.33 -22.17
CA THR A 258 2.62 -0.83 -23.21
C THR A 258 2.20 0.32 -24.11
N GLY A 259 2.50 0.22 -25.40
CA GLY A 259 2.11 1.22 -26.40
C GLY A 259 0.62 1.15 -26.77
N VAL A 260 0.22 2.04 -27.67
CA VAL A 260 -1.13 2.02 -28.26
C VAL A 260 -1.38 0.67 -28.93
N GLY A 261 -2.51 0.02 -28.62
CA GLY A 261 -2.87 -1.30 -29.14
C GLY A 261 -2.36 -2.48 -28.30
N GLY A 262 -1.76 -2.24 -27.13
CA GLY A 262 -1.44 -3.30 -26.17
C GLY A 262 -0.09 -3.98 -26.38
N THR A 263 0.73 -3.53 -27.33
CA THR A 263 2.07 -4.06 -27.58
C THR A 263 3.05 -3.61 -26.50
N GLU A 264 3.75 -4.56 -25.89
CA GLU A 264 4.85 -4.26 -24.97
C GLU A 264 6.03 -3.65 -25.73
N LEU A 265 6.50 -2.50 -25.24
CA LEU A 265 7.64 -1.73 -25.75
C LEU A 265 8.88 -2.07 -24.92
#